data_AF-A0A078KX74-F1
#
_entry.id   AF-A0A078KX74-F1
#
_cell.length_a   1.000
_cell.length_b   1.000
_cell.length_c   1.000
_cell.angle_alpha   90.00
_cell.angle_beta   90.00
_cell.angle_gamma   90.00
#
_symmetry.space_group_name_H-M   'P 1'
#
loop_
_entity.id
_entity.type
_entity.pdbx_description
1 polymer ?
#
loop_
_entity_poly.entity_id
_entity_poly.type
_entity_poly.pdbx_seq_one_letter_code
_entity_poly.pdbx_strand_id
1 'polypeptide(L)' 'MESIRIKQRNEALYQAATHLKDLNERVFYVGGRIVGLLITDLIEDDVSPTYDIDVALDLGATDIVAHY' A
#
# COMPACT_ATOMS: atom_id res chain seq x y z
N MET A 1 -19.74 7.81 -8.41
CA MET A 1 -19.34 6.37 -8.34
C MET A 1 -17.83 6.24 -8.16
N GLU A 2 -17.01 6.94 -8.93
CA GLU A 2 -15.55 7.07 -8.79
C GLU A 2 -15.10 7.33 -7.33
N SER A 3 -15.66 8.36 -6.68
CA SER A 3 -15.22 8.79 -5.35
C SER A 3 -15.54 7.80 -4.23
N ILE A 4 -16.60 6.99 -4.38
CA ILE A 4 -16.95 5.94 -3.41
C ILE A 4 -15.95 4.79 -3.54
N ARG A 5 -15.56 4.40 -4.76
CA ARG A 5 -14.53 3.39 -5.00
C ARG A 5 -13.16 3.85 -4.51
N ILE A 6 -12.77 5.10 -4.75
CA ILE A 6 -11.50 5.64 -4.22
C ILE A 6 -11.51 5.59 -2.68
N LYS A 7 -12.61 6.01 -2.06
CA LYS A 7 -12.77 5.98 -0.60
C LYS A 7 -12.69 4.55 -0.03
N GLN A 8 -13.39 3.59 -0.62
CA GLN A 8 -13.35 2.18 -0.22
C GLN A 8 -11.97 1.54 -0.44
N ARG A 9 -11.28 1.86 -1.54
CA ARG A 9 -9.94 1.32 -1.80
C ARG A 9 -8.91 1.90 -0.82
N ASN A 10 -9.09 3.14 -0.36
CA ASN A 10 -8.23 3.74 0.66
C ASN A 10 -8.48 3.11 2.04
N GLU A 11 -9.69 2.62 2.31
CA GLU A 11 -10.03 1.95 3.55
C GLU A 11 -9.19 0.71 3.81
N ALA A 12 -8.96 -0.13 2.80
CA ALA A 12 -8.07 -1.29 2.90
C ALA A 12 -6.63 -0.90 3.25
N LEU A 13 -6.13 0.19 2.67
CA LEU A 13 -4.80 0.72 3.00
C LEU A 13 -4.74 1.23 4.44
N TYR A 14 -5.77 1.96 4.90
CA TYR A 14 -5.84 2.41 6.28
C TYR A 14 -5.94 1.25 7.28
N GLN A 15 -6.65 0.18 6.93
CA GLN A 15 -6.71 -1.03 7.75
C GLN A 15 -5.34 -1.71 7.82
N ALA A 16 -4.64 -1.89 6.68
CA ALA A 16 -3.28 -2.43 6.66
C ALA A 16 -2.31 -1.58 7.51
N ALA A 17 -2.35 -0.26 7.34
CA ALA A 17 -1.58 0.70 8.15
C ALA A 17 -1.88 0.61 9.64
N THR A 18 -3.14 0.40 10.01
CA THR A 18 -3.54 0.23 11.41
C THR A 18 -2.99 -1.08 11.97
N HIS A 19 -3.07 -2.18 11.23
CA HIS A 19 -2.57 -3.48 11.67
C HIS A 19 -1.05 -3.55 11.77
N LEU A 20 -0.33 -2.81 10.92
CA LEU A 20 1.14 -2.78 10.91
C LEU A 20 1.73 -1.62 11.73
N LYS A 21 0.90 -0.86 12.46
CA LYS A 21 1.31 0.34 13.21
C LYS A 21 2.45 0.08 14.20
N ASP A 22 2.47 -1.08 14.84
CA ASP A 22 3.52 -1.39 15.83
C ASP A 22 4.88 -1.72 15.17
N LEU A 23 4.88 -1.90 13.85
CA LEU A 23 6.06 -2.13 13.02
C LEU A 23 6.46 -0.88 12.22
N ASN A 24 5.86 0.29 12.48
CA ASN A 24 5.90 1.47 11.60
C ASN A 24 7.32 1.96 11.23
N GLU A 25 8.31 1.83 12.11
CA GLU A 25 9.70 2.19 11.78
C GLU A 25 10.38 1.19 10.83
N ARG A 26 9.76 0.02 10.61
CA ARG A 26 10.27 -1.09 9.81
C ARG A 26 9.39 -1.40 8.60
N VAL A 27 8.25 -0.73 8.43
CA VAL A 27 7.34 -0.96 7.30
C VAL A 27 7.32 0.26 6.41
N PHE A 28 7.64 0.07 5.13
CA PHE A 28 7.54 1.10 4.10
C PHE A 28 6.49 0.67 3.08
N TYR A 29 5.44 1.47 2.90
CA TYR A 29 4.46 1.24 1.84
C TYR A 29 5.03 1.71 0.51
N VAL A 30 4.97 0.84 -0.50
CA VAL A 30 5.55 1.09 -1.83
C VAL A 30 4.55 0.73 -2.92
N GLY A 31 5.00 0.78 -4.18
CA GLY A 31 4.20 0.33 -5.31
C GLY A 31 3.13 1.33 -5.78
N GLY A 32 2.37 0.92 -6.79
CA GLY A 32 1.44 1.81 -7.50
C GLY A 32 0.27 2.30 -6.63
N ARG A 33 -0.04 1.58 -5.54
CA ARG A 33 -1.12 1.98 -4.62
C ARG A 33 -0.79 3.27 -3.88
N ILE A 34 0.45 3.46 -3.45
CA ILE A 34 0.91 4.70 -2.81
C ILE A 34 1.05 5.82 -3.82
N VAL A 35 1.54 5.52 -5.03
CA VAL A 35 1.60 6.50 -6.13
C VAL A 35 0.20 7.07 -6.42
N GLY A 36 -0.83 6.23 -6.46
CA GLY A 36 -2.22 6.66 -6.62
C GLY A 36 -2.81 7.51 -5.48
N LEU A 37 -2.15 7.59 -4.31
CA LEU A 37 -2.51 8.57 -3.27
C LEU A 37 -1.88 9.94 -3.49
N LEU A 38 -0.74 10.00 -4.17
CA LEU A 38 0.05 11.21 -4.39
C LEU A 38 -0.39 11.94 -5.66
N ILE A 39 -1.00 11.21 -6.60
CA ILE A 39 -1.58 11.80 -7.81
C ILE A 39 -2.93 12.43 -7.44
N THR A 40 -2.95 13.76 -7.42
CA THR A 40 -4.16 14.56 -7.16
C THR A 40 -4.93 14.89 -8.44
N ASP A 41 -4.29 14.78 -9.60
CA ASP A 41 -4.89 15.05 -10.90
C ASP A 41 -5.33 13.75 -11.57
N LEU A 42 -6.64 13.50 -11.53
CA LEU A 42 -7.34 12.31 -12.07
C LEU A 42 -7.32 12.19 -13.61
N ILE A 43 -6.58 13.04 -14.32
CA ILE A 43 -6.63 13.17 -15.79
C ILE A 43 -5.51 12.38 -16.49
N GLU A 44 -4.64 11.70 -15.76
CA GLU A 44 -3.69 10.78 -16.40
C GLU A 44 -4.34 9.41 -16.62
N ASP A 45 -4.85 9.18 -17.84
CA ASP A 45 -5.22 7.86 -18.37
C ASP A 45 -4.07 6.82 -18.25
N ASP A 46 -2.84 7.28 -17.96
CA ASP A 46 -1.64 6.47 -17.80
C ASP A 46 -1.47 5.83 -16.41
N VAL A 47 -2.30 6.19 -15.42
CA VAL A 47 -2.20 5.64 -14.07
C VAL A 47 -3.12 4.43 -13.94
N SER A 48 -2.60 3.26 -14.29
CA SER A 48 -3.35 2.02 -14.17
C SER A 48 -3.74 1.73 -12.71
N PRO A 49 -5.02 1.39 -12.43
CA PRO A 49 -5.47 1.06 -11.09
C PRO A 49 -4.81 -0.21 -10.57
N THR A 50 -4.08 -0.13 -9.45
CA THR A 50 -3.55 -1.31 -8.74
C THR A 50 -4.51 -1.78 -7.64
N TYR A 51 -4.64 -3.09 -7.46
CA TYR A 51 -5.62 -3.69 -6.54
C TYR A 51 -4.98 -4.37 -5.33
N ASP A 52 -3.67 -4.32 -5.25
CA ASP A 52 -2.78 -4.82 -4.21
C ASP A 52 -2.22 -3.69 -3.33
N ILE A 53 -1.58 -4.09 -2.23
CA ILE A 53 -0.81 -3.22 -1.33
C ILE A 53 0.58 -3.83 -1.21
N ASP A 54 1.60 -3.10 -1.66
CA ASP A 54 2.98 -3.51 -1.55
C ASP A 54 3.63 -2.92 -0.30
N VAL A 55 4.35 -3.76 0.44
CA VAL A 55 5.12 -3.33 1.61
C VAL A 55 6.55 -3.86 1.54
N ALA A 56 7.51 -3.01 1.87
CA ALA A 56 8.87 -3.40 2.19
C ALA A 56 9.03 -3.45 3.71
N LEU A 57 9.65 -4.51 4.21
CA LEU A 57 9.84 -4.75 5.64
C LEU A 57 11.34 -4.81 5.96
N ASP A 58 11.78 -4.03 6.92
CA ASP A 58 13.08 -4.21 7.56
C ASP A 58 12.96 -5.25 8.67
N LEU A 59 13.45 -6.46 8.38
CA LEU A 59 13.44 -7.58 9.32
C LEU A 59 14.71 -7.62 10.20
N GLY A 60 15.66 -6.70 10.01
CA GLY A 60 17.00 -6.79 10.58
C GLY A 60 17.74 -8.04 10.11
N ALA A 61 18.74 -8.49 10.89
CA ALA A 61 19.36 -9.78 10.66
C ALA A 61 18.36 -10.89 11.03
N THR A 62 17.83 -11.57 10.01
CA THR A 62 16.86 -12.64 10.18
C THR A 62 17.16 -13.80 9.23
N ASP A 63 16.99 -15.03 9.71
CA ASP A 63 17.01 -16.21 8.85
C ASP A 63 15.61 -16.39 8.25
N ILE A 64 15.46 -16.03 6.97
CA ILE A 64 14.20 -16.27 6.25
C ILE A 64 14.12 -17.75 5.90
N VAL A 65 13.32 -18.51 6.64
CA VAL A 65 13.00 -19.90 6.31
C VAL A 65 11.71 -19.92 5.50
N ALA A 66 11.86 -20.01 4.18
CA ALA A 66 10.72 -20.26 3.30
C ALA A 66 10.33 -21.74 3.38
N HIS A 67 9.17 -22.03 3.97
CA HIS A 67 8.54 -23.35 3.88
C HIS A 67 7.77 -23.44 2.57
N TYR A 68 8.22 -24.32 1.68
CA TYR A 68 7.57 -24.68 0.41
C TYR A 68 6.72 -25.94 0.55
#